data_AF-A0A0G0G132-F1
#
_entry.id   AF-A0A0G0G132-F1
#
_cell.length_a   1.000
_cell.length_b   1.000
_cell.length_c   1.000
_cell.angle_alpha   90.00
_cell.angle_beta   90.00
_cell.angle_gamma   90.00
#
_symmetry.space_group_name_H-M   'P 1'
#
loop_
_entity.id
_entity.type
_entity.pdbx_description
1 polymer ?
#
loop_
_entity_poly.entity_id
_entity_poly.type
_entity_poly.pdbx_seq_one_letter_code
_entity_poly.pdbx_strand_id
1 'polypeptide(L)' 'MTDLQFFEGIFSSFTKLGLLFFLFLYIIFSFIVLKQVNLMTKTLEVGFESVIKAIALLHLIVSVAVFVYAFFVL' A
#
# COMPACT_ATOMS: atom_id res chain seq x y z
N MET A 1 24.24 25.91 12.42
CA MET A 1 23.45 25.21 11.38
C MET A 1 23.52 26.09 10.14
N THR A 2 23.98 25.57 9.01
CA THR A 2 24.00 26.35 7.76
C THR A 2 22.59 26.38 7.19
N ASP A 3 22.23 27.43 6.45
CA ASP A 3 20.88 27.56 5.85
C ASP A 3 20.53 26.35 4.97
N LEU A 4 21.52 25.80 4.27
CA LEU A 4 21.38 24.58 3.47
C LEU A 4 20.94 23.38 4.32
N GLN A 5 21.56 23.18 5.48
CA GLN A 5 21.26 22.05 6.38
C GLN A 5 19.85 22.14 6.97
N PHE A 6 19.30 23.35 7.09
CA PHE A 6 17.91 23.59 7.47
C PHE A 6 16.93 23.19 6.36
N PHE A 7 17.17 23.60 5.12
CA PHE A 7 16.33 23.21 3.99
C PHE A 7 16.32 21.69 3.75
N GLU A 8 17.46 21.02 3.91
CA GLU A 8 17.56 19.56 3.80
C GLU A 8 16.69 18.83 4.84
N GLY A 9 16.70 19.30 6.10
CA GLY A 9 15.89 18.72 7.17
C GLY A 9 14.38 18.87 6.91
N ILE A 10 13.96 20.03 6.41
CA ILE A 10 12.57 20.28 6.02
C ILE A 10 12.17 19.35 4.87
N PHE A 11 12.98 19.30 3.81
CA PHE A 11 12.70 18.47 2.65
C PHE A 11 12.53 16.99 3.02
N SER A 12 13.44 16.45 3.85
CA SER A 12 13.35 15.08 4.37
C SER A 12 12.06 14.82 5.16
N SER A 13 11.59 15.79 5.95
CA SER A 13 10.37 15.63 6.73
C SER A 13 9.12 15.56 5.84
N PHE A 14 9.07 16.40 4.80
CA PHE A 14 7.97 16.40 3.82
C PHE A 14 7.93 15.12 2.98
N THR A 15 9.09 14.59 2.58
CA THR A 15 9.13 13.34 1.79
C THR A 15 8.64 12.15 2.60
N LYS A 16 9.03 12.04 3.88
CA LYS A 16 8.54 11.00 4.80
C LYS A 16 7.02 11.06 4.97
N LEU A 17 6.49 12.26 5.21
CA LEU A 17 5.04 12.47 5.33
C LEU A 17 4.29 12.11 4.05
N GLY A 18 4.83 12.51 2.89
CA GLY A 18 4.25 12.16 1.59
C GLY A 18 4.22 10.66 1.34
N LEU A 19 5.30 9.95 1.65
CA LEU A 19 5.38 8.49 1.52
C LEU A 19 4.36 7.77 2.41
N LEU A 20 4.20 8.19 3.67
CA LEU A 20 3.16 7.64 4.56
C LEU A 20 1.76 7.87 3.98
N PHE A 21 1.48 9.06 3.45
CA PHE A 21 0.20 9.36 2.81
C PHE A 21 -0.07 8.46 1.58
N PHE A 22 0.92 8.27 0.71
CA PHE A 22 0.76 7.39 -0.46
C PHE A 22 0.62 5.92 -0.08
N LEU A 23 1.32 5.44 0.95
CA LEU A 23 1.13 4.08 1.46
C LEU A 23 -0.27 3.88 2.05
N PHE A 24 -0.83 4.88 2.72
CA PHE A 24 -2.23 4.83 3.16
C PHE A 24 -3.20 4.72 1.98
N LEU A 25 -3.02 5.54 0.93
CA LEU A 25 -3.81 5.42 -0.30
C LEU A 25 -3.65 4.05 -0.97
N TYR A 26 -2.45 3.46 -0.89
CA TYR A 26 -2.18 2.14 -1.44
C TYR A 26 -3.00 1.04 -0.74
N ILE A 27 -3.29 1.16 0.56
CA ILE A 27 -4.20 0.23 1.26
C ILE A 27 -5.61 0.31 0.65
N ILE A 28 -6.11 1.53 0.40
CA ILE A 28 -7.42 1.73 -0.23
C ILE A 28 -7.44 1.07 -1.62
N PHE A 29 -6.37 1.27 -2.39
CA PHE A 29 -6.20 0.62 -3.69
C PHE A 29 -6.20 -0.90 -3.59
N SER A 30 -5.44 -1.48 -2.66
CA SER A 30 -5.38 -2.92 -2.45
C SER A 30 -6.74 -3.51 -2.05
N PHE A 31 -7.52 -2.79 -1.24
CA PHE A 31 -8.90 -3.17 -0.92
C PHE A 31 -9.82 -3.14 -2.15
N ILE A 32 -9.66 -2.15 -3.03
CA ILE A 32 -10.38 -2.11 -4.31
C ILE A 32 -10.00 -3.32 -5.17
N VAL A 33 -8.71 -3.68 -5.26
CA VAL A 33 -8.24 -4.86 -5.98
C VAL A 33 -8.91 -6.14 -5.45
N LEU A 34 -9.00 -6.31 -4.13
CA LEU A 34 -9.69 -7.46 -3.53
C LEU A 34 -11.17 -7.50 -3.95
N LYS A 35 -11.87 -6.36 -3.97
CA LYS A 35 -13.25 -6.29 -4.47
C LYS A 35 -13.34 -6.68 -5.95
N GLN A 36 -12.42 -6.19 -6.78
CA GLN A 36 -12.42 -6.49 -8.21
C GLN A 36 -12.14 -7.96 -8.50
N VAL A 37 -11.18 -8.56 -7.80
CA VAL A 37 -10.91 -10.00 -7.92
C VAL A 37 -12.16 -10.82 -7.55
N ASN A 38 -12.86 -10.44 -6.48
CA ASN A 38 -14.09 -11.12 -6.06
C ASN A 38 -15.26 -10.94 -7.05
N LEU A 39 -15.30 -9.85 -7.81
CA LEU A 39 -16.29 -9.64 -8.87
C LEU A 39 -15.93 -10.42 -10.14
N MET A 40 -14.68 -10.33 -10.59
CA MET A 40 -14.23 -10.96 -11.85
C MET A 40 -14.26 -12.49 -11.77
N THR A 41 -13.96 -13.07 -10.61
CA THR A 41 -14.04 -14.53 -10.37
C THR A 41 -15.48 -15.08 -10.37
N LYS A 42 -16.51 -14.22 -10.46
CA LYS A 42 -17.90 -14.65 -10.72
C LYS A 42 -18.24 -14.72 -12.20
N THR A 43 -17.42 -14.10 -13.05
CA THR A 43 -17.65 -14.01 -14.50
C THR A 43 -16.69 -14.90 -15.27
N LEU A 44 -15.44 -15.00 -14.82
CA LEU A 44 -14.42 -15.82 -15.45
C LEU A 44 -14.26 -17.11 -14.65
N GLU A 45 -14.63 -18.23 -15.26
CA GLU A 45 -14.30 -19.57 -14.78
C GLU A 45 -12.93 -19.95 -15.33
N VAL A 46 -11.92 -19.86 -14.48
CA VAL A 46 -10.52 -20.16 -14.80
C VAL A 46 -10.00 -21.37 -14.04
N GLY A 47 -10.79 -21.93 -13.12
CA GLY A 47 -10.45 -23.12 -12.31
C GLY A 47 -9.49 -22.85 -11.15
N PHE A 48 -9.06 -21.59 -10.99
CA PHE A 48 -8.11 -21.14 -9.97
C PHE A 48 -8.65 -19.99 -9.10
N GLU A 49 -9.97 -19.82 -9.03
CA GLU A 49 -10.62 -18.68 -8.39
C GLU A 49 -10.23 -18.56 -6.91
N SER A 50 -10.18 -19.70 -6.20
CA SER A 50 -9.81 -19.74 -4.78
C SER A 50 -8.38 -19.29 -4.53
N VAL A 51 -7.44 -19.66 -5.41
CA VAL A 51 -6.03 -19.25 -5.32
C VAL A 51 -5.89 -17.76 -5.60
N ILE A 52 -6.56 -17.26 -6.64
CA ILE A 52 -6.52 -15.84 -7.00
C ILE A 52 -7.13 -14.98 -5.88
N LYS A 53 -8.23 -15.42 -5.28
CA LYS A 53 -8.83 -14.74 -4.10
C LYS A 53 -7.90 -14.74 -2.90
N ALA A 54 -7.21 -15.85 -2.63
CA ALA A 54 -6.24 -15.94 -1.54
C ALA A 54 -5.06 -14.98 -1.76
N ILE A 55 -4.52 -14.89 -2.98
CA ILE A 55 -3.46 -13.95 -3.34
C ILE A 55 -3.93 -12.50 -3.15
N ALA A 56 -5.15 -12.17 -3.57
CA ALA A 56 -5.70 -10.83 -3.40
C ALA A 56 -5.88 -10.45 -1.92
N LEU A 57 -6.33 -11.40 -1.08
CA LEU A 57 -6.43 -11.18 0.35
C LEU A 57 -5.05 -11.01 0.99
N LEU A 58 -4.08 -11.85 0.62
CA LEU A 58 -2.70 -11.76 1.08
C LEU A 58 -2.08 -10.41 0.70
N HIS A 59 -2.32 -9.93 -0.52
CA HIS A 59 -1.86 -8.63 -0.98
C HIS A 59 -2.40 -7.49 -0.11
N LEU A 60 -3.67 -7.55 0.29
CA LEU A 60 -4.24 -6.58 1.24
C LEU A 60 -3.57 -6.65 2.61
N ILE A 61 -3.41 -7.85 3.18
CA ILE A 61 -2.72 -8.04 4.46
C ILE A 61 -1.30 -7.48 4.42
N VAL A 62 -0.54 -7.80 3.35
CA VAL A 62 0.83 -7.31 3.16
C VAL A 62 0.86 -5.79 3.01
N SER A 63 -0.09 -5.18 2.28
CA SER A 63 -0.14 -3.72 2.14
C SER A 63 -0.32 -3.00 3.48
N VAL A 64 -1.18 -3.54 4.36
CA VAL A 64 -1.37 -3.03 5.72
C VAL A 64 -0.10 -3.24 6.54
N ALA A 65 0.53 -4.42 6.46
CA ALA A 65 1.77 -4.71 7.19
C ALA A 65 2.93 -3.79 6.76
N VAL A 66 3.07 -3.49 5.47
CA VAL A 66 4.07 -2.57 4.93
C VAL A 66 3.84 -1.15 5.43
N PHE A 67 2.59 -0.68 5.48
CA PHE A 67 2.26 0.64 6.04
C PHE A 67 2.59 0.74 7.53
N VAL A 68 2.25 -0.28 8.31
CA VAL A 68 2.61 -0.35 9.74
C VAL A 68 4.12 -0.37 9.91
N TYR A 69 4.85 -1.15 9.11
CA TYR A 69 6.30 -1.17 9.13
C TYR A 69 6.93 0.18 8.76
N ALA A 70 6.37 0.86 7.76
CA ALA A 70 6.83 2.18 7.34
C ALA A 70 6.73 3.22 8.46
N PHE A 71 5.71 3.16 9.33
CA PHE A 71 5.62 4.05 10.50
C PHE A 71 6.80 3.93 11.48
N PHE A 72 7.45 2.76 11.55
CA PHE A 72 8.57 2.54 12.46
C PHE A 72 9.93 2.88 11.83
N VAL A 73 10.04 2.77 10.51
CA VAL A 73 11.34 2.90 9.81
C VAL A 73 11.54 4.27 9.17
N LEU A 74 10.45 4.93 8.76
CA LEU A 74 10.49 6.17 7.98
C LEU A 74 10.51 7.40 8.90
#